data_AF-A0A503AU88-F1
#
_entry.id   AF-A0A503AU88-F1
#
_cell.length_a   1.000
_cell.length_b   1.000
_cell.length_c   1.000
_cell.angle_alpha   90.00
_cell.angle_beta   90.00
_cell.angle_gamma   90.00
#
_symmetry.space_group_name_H-M   'P 1'
#
loop_
_entity.id
_entity.type
_entity.pdbx_description
1 polymer ?
#
loop_
_entity_poly.entity_id
_entity_poly.type
_entity_poly.pdbx_seq_one_letter_code
_entity_poly.pdbx_strand_id
1 'polypeptide(L)'
;MTRDPFRIRDHVTEFDDIVAEIVRRSAETRAKIESVAEVAYGPDAAETIDIFFPQGKRDRLPVHMFIHGGYWRMFSKRDYSYVADTVTRAGAIAIIVDYSLMPSVRMAAIVEQVRRAKRWVLEHIAEHGGNCGRLTISGHSAGAHLATMLFNDDGRSSSVKGALLLGGLYELKPLQTSFLAAEIAITDEEAASLSPLTHRFDPSVEVEIAVGAEETPPFHSQAEAFAKHLRKQGLAVSQTALSGANHMSSVRDLGVSGTEASDHLAKLIAT
;
A
#
# COMPACT_ATOMS: atom_id res chain seq x y z
N MET A 1 9.59 23.43 20.79
CA MET A 1 9.22 22.00 20.82
C MET A 1 9.55 21.42 19.45
N THR A 2 10.32 20.35 19.38
CA THR A 2 10.65 19.68 18.11
C THR A 2 9.37 19.06 17.55
N ARG A 3 9.06 19.31 16.27
CA ARG A 3 7.90 18.70 15.58
C ARG A 3 8.07 17.17 15.59
N ASP A 4 7.00 16.44 15.86
CA ASP A 4 7.02 14.98 15.80
C ASP A 4 7.30 14.54 14.36
N PRO A 5 8.34 13.73 14.10
CA PRO A 5 8.71 13.36 12.73
C PRO A 5 7.69 12.45 12.04
N PHE A 6 6.79 11.78 12.78
CA PHE A 6 5.72 10.97 12.20
C PHE A 6 4.49 11.82 11.82
N ARG A 7 4.39 13.06 12.32
CA ARG A 7 3.29 13.96 12.02
C ARG A 7 3.52 14.66 10.67
N ILE A 8 3.27 13.93 9.58
CA ILE A 8 3.56 14.35 8.19
C ILE A 8 3.07 15.77 7.87
N ARG A 9 1.86 16.13 8.29
CA ARG A 9 1.28 17.46 8.05
C ARG A 9 2.13 18.61 8.59
N ASP A 10 2.95 18.37 9.61
CA ASP A 10 3.85 19.40 10.16
C ASP A 10 5.15 19.56 9.33
N HIS A 11 5.41 18.68 8.36
CA HIS A 11 6.63 18.67 7.53
C HIS A 11 6.36 18.85 6.03
N VAL A 12 5.09 18.86 5.61
CA VAL A 12 4.67 19.08 4.22
C VAL A 12 3.85 20.36 4.17
N THR A 13 4.40 21.42 3.59
CA THR A 13 3.75 22.74 3.54
C THR A 13 2.43 22.69 2.77
N GLU A 14 2.40 21.93 1.69
CA GLU A 14 1.29 21.77 0.74
C GLU A 14 0.38 20.58 1.11
N PHE A 15 0.41 20.10 2.35
CA PHE A 15 -0.28 18.86 2.75
C PHE A 15 -1.76 18.86 2.37
N ASP A 16 -2.47 19.93 2.72
CA ASP A 16 -3.92 20.04 2.48
C ASP A 16 -4.24 20.16 0.99
N ASP A 17 -3.39 20.86 0.22
CA ASP A 17 -3.54 21.00 -1.24
C ASP A 17 -3.33 19.66 -1.94
N ILE A 18 -2.31 18.88 -1.54
CA ILE A 18 -2.05 17.55 -2.08
C ILE A 18 -3.19 16.60 -1.75
N VAL A 19 -3.73 16.64 -0.52
CA VAL A 19 -4.89 15.82 -0.14
C VAL A 19 -6.12 16.19 -0.98
N ALA A 20 -6.39 17.48 -1.17
CA ALA A 20 -7.50 17.93 -2.02
C ALA A 20 -7.31 17.49 -3.49
N GLU A 21 -6.08 17.54 -4.00
CA GLU A 21 -5.74 17.04 -5.33
C GLU A 21 -5.98 15.54 -5.46
N ILE A 22 -5.53 14.76 -4.48
CA ILE A 22 -5.73 13.30 -4.41
C ILE A 22 -7.23 12.95 -4.48
N VAL A 23 -8.05 13.61 -3.65
CA VAL A 23 -9.51 13.37 -3.62
C VAL A 23 -10.15 13.72 -4.97
N ARG A 24 -9.78 14.87 -5.55
CA ARG A 24 -10.29 15.30 -6.86
C ARG A 24 -9.93 14.28 -7.95
N ARG A 25 -8.66 13.87 -8.02
CA ARG A 25 -8.18 12.88 -9.00
C ARG A 25 -8.92 11.56 -8.84
N SER A 26 -9.09 11.07 -7.61
CA SER A 26 -9.85 9.85 -7.36
C SER A 26 -11.29 9.93 -7.87
N ALA A 27 -11.97 11.06 -7.67
CA ALA A 27 -13.31 11.26 -8.20
C ALA A 27 -13.32 11.24 -9.75
N GLU A 28 -12.34 11.87 -10.39
CA GLU A 28 -12.17 11.85 -11.85
C GLU A 28 -11.92 10.43 -12.37
N THR A 29 -11.05 9.66 -11.72
CA THR A 29 -10.75 8.27 -12.07
C THR A 29 -11.98 7.39 -12.00
N ARG A 30 -12.78 7.51 -10.93
CA ARG A 30 -14.03 6.76 -10.76
C ARG A 30 -15.07 7.11 -11.82
N ALA A 31 -15.09 8.35 -12.29
CA ALA A 31 -16.02 8.78 -13.34
C ALA A 31 -15.57 8.31 -14.74
N LYS A 32 -14.26 8.09 -14.94
CA LYS A 32 -13.66 7.82 -16.25
C LYS A 32 -13.40 6.34 -16.51
N ILE A 33 -12.97 5.59 -15.50
CA ILE A 33 -12.52 4.21 -15.64
C ILE A 33 -13.65 3.26 -15.27
N GLU A 34 -13.94 2.30 -16.15
CA GLU A 34 -14.92 1.26 -15.89
C GLU A 34 -14.52 0.47 -14.64
N SER A 35 -15.48 0.29 -13.73
CA SER A 35 -15.24 -0.35 -12.45
C SER A 35 -16.44 -1.11 -11.90
N VAL A 36 -16.17 -2.07 -11.02
CA VAL A 36 -17.15 -2.61 -10.07
C VAL A 36 -16.74 -2.13 -8.68
N ALA A 37 -17.62 -1.39 -8.03
CA ALA A 37 -17.36 -0.80 -6.72
C ALA A 37 -18.03 -1.58 -5.60
N GLU A 38 -17.51 -1.40 -4.38
CA GLU A 38 -18.06 -1.94 -3.13
C GLU A 38 -18.20 -3.48 -3.14
N VAL A 39 -17.26 -4.17 -3.78
CA VAL A 39 -17.23 -5.63 -3.77
C VAL A 39 -16.78 -6.11 -2.40
N ALA A 40 -17.66 -6.78 -1.67
CA ALA A 40 -17.36 -7.30 -0.35
C ALA A 40 -16.36 -8.46 -0.42
N TYR A 41 -15.29 -8.38 0.37
CA TYR A 41 -14.33 -9.48 0.56
C TYR A 41 -14.45 -10.14 1.94
N GLY A 42 -15.30 -9.59 2.82
CA GLY A 42 -15.53 -10.13 4.16
C GLY A 42 -16.75 -9.49 4.85
N PRO A 43 -16.94 -9.78 6.16
CA PRO A 43 -18.19 -9.50 6.86
C PRO A 43 -18.38 -8.04 7.29
N ASP A 44 -17.30 -7.28 7.55
CA ASP A 44 -17.43 -5.90 8.01
C ASP A 44 -17.77 -4.94 6.85
N ALA A 45 -18.48 -3.85 7.12
CA ALA A 45 -18.89 -2.88 6.08
C ALA A 45 -17.69 -2.21 5.36
N ALA A 46 -16.55 -2.11 6.04
CA ALA A 46 -15.30 -1.60 5.46
C ALA A 46 -14.49 -2.67 4.72
N GLU A 47 -14.95 -3.93 4.70
CA GLU A 47 -14.28 -5.02 3.98
C GLU A 47 -14.71 -5.07 2.53
N THR A 48 -14.39 -4.00 1.81
CA THR A 48 -14.74 -3.83 0.40
C THR A 48 -13.53 -3.46 -0.45
N ILE A 49 -13.56 -3.89 -1.70
CA ILE A 49 -12.62 -3.47 -2.74
C ILE A 49 -13.38 -2.81 -3.90
N ASP A 50 -12.68 -1.93 -4.60
CA ASP A 50 -13.10 -1.47 -5.92
C ASP A 50 -12.17 -2.06 -6.99
N ILE A 51 -12.77 -2.55 -8.07
CA ILE A 51 -12.09 -3.22 -9.18
C ILE A 51 -12.18 -2.30 -10.40
N PHE A 52 -11.05 -1.83 -10.91
CA PHE A 52 -10.95 -0.98 -12.10
C PHE A 52 -10.31 -1.73 -13.26
N PHE A 53 -10.85 -1.54 -14.46
CA PHE A 53 -10.45 -2.32 -15.63
C PHE A 53 -9.67 -1.50 -16.66
N PRO A 54 -8.64 -2.09 -17.29
CA PRO A 54 -8.04 -1.51 -18.48
C PRO A 54 -9.00 -1.57 -19.67
N GLN A 55 -8.78 -0.69 -20.66
CA GLN A 55 -9.53 -0.74 -21.91
C GLN A 55 -9.19 -2.02 -22.70
N GLY A 56 -10.18 -2.54 -23.45
CA GLY A 56 -10.01 -3.70 -24.31
C GLY A 56 -10.48 -5.02 -23.69
N LYS A 57 -10.00 -6.14 -24.25
CA LYS A 57 -10.44 -7.49 -23.86
C LYS A 57 -9.88 -7.85 -22.47
N ARG A 58 -10.74 -8.34 -21.58
CA ARG A 58 -10.36 -8.90 -20.28
C ARG A 58 -10.13 -10.39 -20.41
N ASP A 59 -8.86 -10.78 -20.49
CA ASP A 59 -8.47 -12.18 -20.63
C ASP A 59 -7.11 -12.39 -19.97
N ARG A 60 -7.10 -13.03 -18.80
CA ARG A 60 -5.91 -13.37 -18.02
C ARG A 60 -4.94 -12.19 -17.79
N LEU A 61 -5.50 -11.01 -17.51
CA LEU A 61 -4.74 -9.78 -17.29
C LEU A 61 -3.91 -9.84 -16.00
N PRO A 62 -2.77 -9.11 -15.89
CA PRO A 62 -2.13 -8.89 -14.61
C PRO A 62 -3.08 -8.21 -13.62
N VAL A 63 -2.84 -8.43 -12.33
CA VAL A 63 -3.66 -7.85 -11.25
C VAL A 63 -2.74 -7.10 -10.30
N HIS A 64 -3.11 -5.87 -9.97
CA HIS A 64 -2.38 -5.07 -9.00
C HIS A 64 -3.31 -4.65 -7.86
N MET A 65 -2.92 -4.95 -6.63
CA MET A 65 -3.68 -4.59 -5.43
C MET A 65 -2.98 -3.47 -4.64
N PHE A 66 -3.66 -2.34 -4.47
CA PHE A 66 -3.17 -1.19 -3.72
C PHE A 66 -3.86 -1.07 -2.35
N ILE A 67 -3.07 -0.80 -1.31
CA ILE A 67 -3.55 -0.59 0.06
C ILE A 67 -3.18 0.84 0.52
N HIS A 68 -4.19 1.62 0.91
CA HIS A 68 -4.01 3.02 1.28
C HIS A 68 -3.33 3.22 2.64
N GLY A 69 -2.74 4.40 2.82
CA GLY A 69 -2.14 4.86 4.08
C GLY A 69 -3.14 5.51 5.04
N GLY A 70 -2.63 6.36 5.94
CA GLY A 70 -3.47 7.06 6.93
C GLY A 70 -3.32 6.56 8.36
N TYR A 71 -2.16 5.99 8.73
CA TYR A 71 -1.89 5.49 10.10
C TYR A 71 -2.98 4.56 10.65
N TRP A 72 -3.60 3.76 9.78
CA TRP A 72 -4.71 2.85 10.10
C TRP A 72 -5.93 3.52 10.75
N ARG A 73 -6.05 4.85 10.69
CA ARG A 73 -7.06 5.62 11.42
C ARG A 73 -7.86 6.58 10.54
N MET A 74 -7.46 6.75 9.28
CA MET A 74 -8.13 7.66 8.34
C MET A 74 -7.95 7.22 6.89
N PHE A 75 -8.67 7.93 6.02
CA PHE A 75 -8.86 7.66 4.59
C PHE A 75 -9.66 6.39 4.30
N SER A 76 -9.96 6.21 3.01
CA SER A 76 -10.67 5.09 2.44
C SER A 76 -10.15 4.78 1.04
N LYS A 77 -10.55 3.64 0.47
CA LYS A 77 -10.30 3.32 -0.96
C LYS A 77 -10.74 4.43 -1.92
N ARG A 78 -11.75 5.22 -1.55
CA ARG A 78 -12.28 6.31 -2.39
C ARG A 78 -11.31 7.48 -2.52
N ASP A 79 -10.45 7.70 -1.53
CA ASP A 79 -9.45 8.76 -1.58
C ASP A 79 -8.29 8.38 -2.50
N TYR A 80 -8.07 7.08 -2.75
CA TYR A 80 -6.92 6.55 -3.51
C TYR A 80 -7.28 5.85 -4.83
N SER A 81 -8.50 6.02 -5.33
CA SER A 81 -8.93 5.45 -6.61
C SER A 81 -8.04 5.91 -7.79
N TYR A 82 -7.39 7.08 -7.70
CA TYR A 82 -6.48 7.60 -8.73
C TYR A 82 -5.29 6.70 -9.06
N VAL A 83 -4.88 5.82 -8.14
CA VAL A 83 -3.81 4.83 -8.42
C VAL A 83 -4.21 3.89 -9.57
N ALA A 84 -5.52 3.66 -9.75
CA ALA A 84 -6.04 2.86 -10.85
C ALA A 84 -5.69 3.43 -12.24
N ASP A 85 -5.46 4.74 -12.39
CA ASP A 85 -5.04 5.31 -13.69
C ASP A 85 -3.74 4.70 -14.18
N THR A 86 -2.73 4.56 -13.32
CA THR A 86 -1.44 3.96 -13.69
C THR A 86 -1.56 2.47 -13.92
N VAL A 87 -2.27 1.76 -13.04
CA VAL A 87 -2.45 0.30 -13.13
C VAL A 87 -3.16 -0.09 -14.44
N THR A 88 -4.29 0.56 -14.74
CA THR A 88 -5.08 0.25 -15.93
C THR A 88 -4.39 0.70 -17.22
N ARG A 89 -3.65 1.80 -17.20
CA ARG A 89 -2.78 2.21 -18.32
C ARG A 89 -1.65 1.21 -18.58
N ALA A 90 -1.15 0.54 -17.53
CA ALA A 90 -0.20 -0.57 -17.66
C ALA A 90 -0.84 -1.89 -18.12
N GLY A 91 -2.15 -1.90 -18.42
CA GLY A 91 -2.86 -3.09 -18.93
C GLY A 91 -3.28 -4.08 -17.85
N ALA A 92 -3.26 -3.70 -16.58
CA ALA A 92 -3.64 -4.55 -15.45
C ALA A 92 -4.99 -4.15 -14.85
N ILE A 93 -5.61 -5.10 -14.15
CA ILE A 93 -6.78 -4.85 -13.30
C ILE A 93 -6.28 -4.23 -11.99
N ALA A 94 -6.86 -3.09 -11.60
CA ALA A 94 -6.55 -2.45 -10.33
C ALA A 94 -7.55 -2.85 -9.26
N ILE A 95 -7.05 -3.26 -8.10
CA ILE A 95 -7.83 -3.54 -6.90
C ILE A 95 -7.46 -2.50 -5.85
N ILE A 96 -8.39 -1.63 -5.48
CA ILE A 96 -8.18 -0.62 -4.44
C ILE A 96 -8.91 -1.09 -3.18
N VAL A 97 -8.14 -1.40 -2.13
CA VAL A 97 -8.63 -2.05 -0.92
C VAL A 97 -9.05 -1.02 0.13
N ASP A 98 -10.23 -1.20 0.72
CA ASP A 98 -10.65 -0.54 1.96
C ASP A 98 -10.47 -1.50 3.15
N TYR A 99 -10.38 -0.95 4.35
CA TYR A 99 -10.30 -1.73 5.59
C TYR A 99 -10.81 -0.92 6.78
N SER A 100 -11.14 -1.61 7.88
CA SER A 100 -11.61 -0.97 9.11
C SER A 100 -10.50 -0.18 9.79
N LEU A 101 -10.86 0.89 10.51
CA LEU A 101 -9.90 1.82 11.09
C LEU A 101 -9.80 1.68 12.62
N MET A 102 -8.62 1.95 13.16
CA MET A 102 -8.38 2.12 14.59
C MET A 102 -8.97 3.45 15.08
N PRO A 103 -9.47 3.53 16.32
CA PRO A 103 -9.51 2.48 17.35
C PRO A 103 -10.74 1.57 17.30
N SER A 104 -11.65 1.73 16.33
CA SER A 104 -12.87 0.91 16.21
C SER A 104 -12.55 -0.59 16.08
N VAL A 105 -11.44 -0.91 15.43
CA VAL A 105 -10.81 -2.24 15.49
C VAL A 105 -9.33 -2.12 15.89
N ARG A 106 -8.71 -3.25 16.25
CA ARG A 106 -7.26 -3.32 16.51
C ARG A 106 -6.48 -3.70 15.26
N MET A 107 -5.18 -3.40 15.24
CA MET A 107 -4.34 -3.59 14.06
C MET A 107 -4.32 -5.04 13.56
N ALA A 108 -4.38 -6.02 14.46
CA ALA A 108 -4.47 -7.43 14.09
C ALA A 108 -5.71 -7.76 13.24
N ALA A 109 -6.85 -7.12 13.54
CA ALA A 109 -8.07 -7.29 12.75
C ALA A 109 -7.90 -6.69 11.34
N ILE A 110 -7.26 -5.51 11.24
CA ILE A 110 -6.96 -4.85 9.96
C ILE A 110 -6.04 -5.72 9.11
N VAL A 111 -5.00 -6.32 9.71
CA VAL A 111 -4.10 -7.26 9.03
C VAL A 111 -4.86 -8.47 8.49
N GLU A 112 -5.79 -9.03 9.28
CA GLU A 112 -6.59 -10.15 8.81
C GLU A 112 -7.60 -9.75 7.71
N GLN A 113 -8.15 -8.53 7.75
CA GLN A 113 -8.99 -7.98 6.70
C GLN A 113 -8.24 -7.87 5.36
N VAL A 114 -7.03 -7.28 5.34
CA VAL A 114 -6.25 -7.21 4.08
C VAL A 114 -5.80 -8.58 3.59
N ARG A 115 -5.59 -9.55 4.48
CA ARG A 115 -5.33 -10.96 4.11
C ARG A 115 -6.58 -11.60 3.49
N ARG A 116 -7.78 -11.31 3.99
CA ARG A 116 -9.05 -11.69 3.35
C ARG A 116 -9.19 -11.07 1.97
N ALA A 117 -8.88 -9.80 1.80
CA ALA A 117 -8.89 -9.14 0.50
C ALA A 117 -7.97 -9.84 -0.51
N LYS A 118 -6.74 -10.20 -0.11
CA LYS A 118 -5.83 -10.99 -0.97
C LYS A 118 -6.45 -12.35 -1.34
N ARG A 119 -7.00 -13.08 -0.37
CA ARG A 119 -7.64 -14.39 -0.62
C ARG A 119 -8.79 -14.25 -1.62
N TRP A 120 -9.64 -13.24 -1.43
CA TRP A 120 -10.71 -12.93 -2.35
C TRP A 120 -10.19 -12.72 -3.77
N VAL A 121 -9.12 -11.93 -3.95
CA VAL A 121 -8.50 -11.69 -5.26
C VAL A 121 -8.01 -13.01 -5.88
N LEU A 122 -7.32 -13.86 -5.12
CA LEU A 122 -6.81 -15.13 -5.64
C LEU A 122 -7.93 -16.09 -6.07
N GLU A 123 -9.08 -16.05 -5.40
CA GLU A 123 -10.21 -16.94 -5.63
C GLU A 123 -11.14 -16.44 -6.76
N HIS A 124 -11.40 -15.13 -6.85
CA HIS A 124 -12.48 -14.59 -7.68
C HIS A 124 -12.01 -13.73 -8.85
N ILE A 125 -10.75 -13.27 -8.89
CA ILE A 125 -10.34 -12.30 -9.92
C ILE A 125 -10.37 -12.86 -11.35
N ALA A 126 -10.32 -14.19 -11.50
CA ALA A 126 -10.48 -14.85 -12.79
C ALA A 126 -11.85 -14.57 -13.43
N GLU A 127 -12.91 -14.42 -12.64
CA GLU A 127 -14.26 -14.06 -13.09
C GLU A 127 -14.31 -12.65 -13.67
N HIS A 128 -13.37 -11.80 -13.25
CA HIS A 128 -13.18 -10.44 -13.72
C HIS A 128 -12.14 -10.33 -14.85
N GLY A 129 -11.64 -11.47 -15.35
CA GLY A 129 -10.65 -11.56 -16.43
C GLY A 129 -9.20 -11.35 -15.99
N GLY A 130 -8.92 -11.41 -14.68
CA GLY A 130 -7.57 -11.36 -14.12
C GLY A 130 -6.89 -12.72 -14.06
N ASN A 131 -5.57 -12.70 -13.94
CA ASN A 131 -4.73 -13.88 -13.72
C ASN A 131 -4.12 -13.80 -12.32
N CYS A 132 -4.63 -14.61 -11.39
CA CYS A 132 -4.13 -14.68 -10.01
C CYS A 132 -2.65 -15.09 -9.91
N GLY A 133 -2.10 -15.75 -10.94
CA GLY A 133 -0.66 -16.07 -11.03
C GLY A 133 0.23 -14.87 -11.32
N ARG A 134 -0.34 -13.69 -11.59
CA ARG A 134 0.35 -12.43 -11.88
C ARG A 134 -0.13 -11.31 -10.94
N LEU A 135 -0.28 -11.63 -9.66
CA LEU A 135 -0.64 -10.68 -8.62
C LEU A 135 0.58 -9.89 -8.17
N THR A 136 0.52 -8.57 -8.29
CA THR A 136 1.45 -7.64 -7.64
C THR A 136 0.70 -6.80 -6.61
N ILE A 137 1.42 -6.26 -5.63
CA ILE A 137 0.83 -5.43 -4.58
C ILE A 137 1.60 -4.13 -4.42
N SER A 138 0.94 -3.11 -3.90
CA SER A 138 1.62 -1.94 -3.37
C SER A 138 0.86 -1.36 -2.19
N GLY A 139 1.55 -0.53 -1.43
CA GLY A 139 0.91 0.25 -0.38
C GLY A 139 1.71 1.49 -0.04
N HIS A 140 1.02 2.46 0.53
CA HIS A 140 1.63 3.70 1.02
C HIS A 140 1.57 3.79 2.53
N SER A 141 2.68 4.14 3.19
CA SER A 141 2.70 4.43 4.62
C SER A 141 2.18 3.24 5.45
N ALA A 142 1.10 3.43 6.21
CA ALA A 142 0.37 2.36 6.90
C ALA A 142 -0.10 1.23 5.97
N GLY A 143 -0.39 1.52 4.70
CA GLY A 143 -0.71 0.55 3.67
C GLY A 143 0.51 -0.23 3.17
N ALA A 144 1.70 0.38 3.16
CA ALA A 144 2.93 -0.35 2.85
C ALA A 144 3.23 -1.38 3.94
N HIS A 145 3.01 -1.01 5.21
CA HIS A 145 3.01 -1.96 6.33
C HIS A 145 2.05 -3.12 6.09
N LEU A 146 0.79 -2.84 5.74
CA LEU A 146 -0.21 -3.87 5.48
C LEU A 146 0.16 -4.75 4.27
N ALA A 147 0.74 -4.18 3.22
CA ALA A 147 1.24 -4.91 2.06
C ALA A 147 2.33 -5.91 2.46
N THR A 148 3.21 -5.59 3.42
CA THR A 148 4.21 -6.55 3.92
C THR A 148 3.57 -7.81 4.52
N MET A 149 2.39 -7.68 5.14
CA MET A 149 1.68 -8.78 5.79
C MET A 149 1.02 -9.76 4.81
N LEU A 150 1.16 -9.50 3.52
CA LEU A 150 0.57 -10.29 2.45
C LEU A 150 1.56 -11.26 1.81
N PHE A 151 2.85 -11.15 2.10
CA PHE A 151 3.89 -12.03 1.58
C PHE A 151 4.85 -12.54 2.66
N ASN A 152 4.34 -12.75 3.87
CA ASN A 152 5.08 -13.50 4.90
C ASN A 152 5.43 -14.91 4.40
N ASP A 153 6.58 -15.44 4.85
CA ASP A 153 6.97 -16.84 4.64
C ASP A 153 6.30 -17.72 5.70
N ASP A 154 5.21 -18.37 5.31
CA ASP A 154 4.50 -19.39 6.09
C ASP A 154 4.86 -20.83 5.65
N GLY A 155 5.95 -20.98 4.89
CA GLY A 155 6.37 -22.24 4.27
C GLY A 155 5.66 -22.55 2.94
N ARG A 156 4.87 -21.62 2.40
CA ARG A 156 4.21 -21.72 1.08
C ARG A 156 4.42 -20.43 0.27
N SER A 157 4.15 -20.50 -1.03
CA SER A 157 4.16 -19.29 -1.85
C SER A 157 3.01 -18.37 -1.45
N SER A 158 3.32 -17.09 -1.27
CA SER A 158 2.38 -16.01 -1.00
C SER A 158 1.44 -15.70 -2.17
N SER A 159 1.75 -16.22 -3.36
CA SER A 159 1.14 -15.90 -4.67
C SER A 159 1.36 -14.46 -5.16
N VAL A 160 2.08 -13.64 -4.39
CA VAL A 160 2.52 -12.29 -4.80
C VAL A 160 3.78 -12.44 -5.64
N LYS A 161 3.88 -11.68 -6.74
CA LYS A 161 5.06 -11.68 -7.63
C LYS A 161 5.99 -10.51 -7.37
N GLY A 162 5.42 -9.37 -6.99
CA GLY A 162 6.21 -8.25 -6.55
C GLY A 162 5.43 -7.26 -5.69
N ALA A 163 6.16 -6.48 -4.91
CA ALA A 163 5.64 -5.50 -3.97
C ALA A 163 6.35 -4.15 -4.11
N LEU A 164 5.59 -3.06 -4.27
CA LEU A 164 6.08 -1.69 -4.13
C LEU A 164 5.65 -1.12 -2.78
N LEU A 165 6.61 -0.85 -1.91
CA LEU A 165 6.40 -0.38 -0.54
C LEU A 165 6.83 1.09 -0.43
N LEU A 166 5.86 2.00 -0.48
CA LEU A 166 6.12 3.43 -0.57
C LEU A 166 5.98 4.12 0.80
N GLY A 167 7.06 4.76 1.28
CA GLY A 167 7.05 5.54 2.52
C GLY A 167 6.59 4.73 3.74
N GLY A 168 6.91 3.44 3.79
CA GLY A 168 6.30 2.49 4.73
C GLY A 168 6.80 2.53 6.18
N LEU A 169 6.05 1.86 7.05
CA LEU A 169 6.36 1.65 8.47
C LEU A 169 6.69 0.17 8.69
N TYR A 170 7.89 -0.12 9.18
CA TYR A 170 8.43 -1.47 9.35
C TYR A 170 8.84 -1.78 10.80
N GLU A 171 8.91 -0.76 11.65
CA GLU A 171 9.09 -0.84 13.10
C GLU A 171 8.06 0.06 13.78
N LEU A 172 7.15 -0.55 14.55
CA LEU A 172 5.99 0.14 15.12
C LEU A 172 6.28 0.74 16.50
N LYS A 173 7.30 0.26 17.22
CA LYS A 173 7.60 0.72 18.58
C LYS A 173 7.78 2.24 18.71
N PRO A 174 8.44 2.96 17.78
CA PRO A 174 8.55 4.41 17.83
C PRO A 174 7.20 5.15 17.82
N LEU A 175 6.14 4.55 17.30
CA LEU A 175 4.82 5.18 17.23
C LEU A 175 4.14 5.27 18.61
N GLN A 176 4.52 4.42 19.57
CA GLN A 176 3.98 4.39 20.94
C GLN A 176 4.25 5.70 21.71
N THR A 177 5.27 6.44 21.31
CA THR A 177 5.65 7.74 21.90
C THR A 177 5.48 8.91 20.93
N SER A 178 4.78 8.70 19.81
CA SER A 178 4.54 9.73 18.80
C SER A 178 3.22 10.48 19.05
N PHE A 179 2.89 11.43 18.19
CA PHE A 179 1.62 12.15 18.18
C PHE A 179 0.38 11.23 18.08
N LEU A 180 0.58 9.97 17.67
CA LEU A 180 -0.46 8.95 17.56
C LEU A 180 -0.72 8.19 18.88
N ALA A 181 0.13 8.35 19.89
CA ALA A 181 0.15 7.53 21.11
C ALA A 181 -1.23 7.44 21.79
N ALA A 182 -1.93 8.56 21.90
CA ALA A 182 -3.24 8.62 22.57
C ALA A 182 -4.41 8.07 21.72
N GLU A 183 -4.24 7.96 20.41
CA GLU A 183 -5.34 7.66 19.48
C GLU A 183 -5.34 6.19 19.04
N ILE A 184 -4.22 5.72 18.51
CA ILE A 184 -4.10 4.32 18.07
C ILE A 184 -3.61 3.42 19.20
N ALA A 185 -2.86 3.96 20.17
CA ALA A 185 -2.37 3.27 21.36
C ALA A 185 -1.81 1.87 21.04
N ILE A 186 -0.80 1.80 20.16
CA ILE A 186 -0.15 0.53 19.78
C ILE A 186 0.39 -0.14 21.04
N THR A 187 -0.04 -1.38 21.29
CA THR A 187 0.42 -2.14 22.46
C THR A 187 1.80 -2.73 22.21
N ASP A 188 2.50 -3.13 23.27
CA ASP A 188 3.78 -3.84 23.13
C ASP A 188 3.63 -5.16 22.36
N GLU A 189 2.49 -5.84 22.53
CA GLU A 189 2.16 -7.06 21.81
C GLU A 189 1.97 -6.80 20.30
N GLU A 190 1.24 -5.75 19.94
CA GLU A 190 1.08 -5.35 18.53
C GLU A 190 2.41 -4.90 17.94
N ALA A 191 3.20 -4.10 18.64
CA ALA A 191 4.51 -3.69 18.15
C ALA A 191 5.44 -4.90 17.93
N ALA A 192 5.43 -5.90 18.82
CA ALA A 192 6.26 -7.09 18.68
C ALA A 192 5.79 -8.02 17.56
N SER A 193 4.48 -8.23 17.44
CA SER A 193 3.90 -9.21 16.52
C SER A 193 3.58 -8.64 15.13
N LEU A 194 3.43 -7.32 14.99
CA LEU A 194 3.01 -6.67 13.75
C LEU A 194 4.07 -5.72 13.19
N SER A 195 5.27 -5.60 13.77
CA SER A 195 6.37 -4.89 13.09
C SER A 195 6.97 -5.77 11.99
N PRO A 196 6.95 -5.38 10.70
CA PRO A 196 7.53 -6.16 9.61
C PRO A 196 8.98 -6.63 9.83
N LEU A 197 9.79 -5.89 10.58
CA LEU A 197 11.16 -6.28 10.94
C LEU A 197 11.26 -7.55 11.78
N THR A 198 10.17 -8.05 12.37
CA THR A 198 10.17 -9.29 13.17
C THR A 198 9.77 -10.53 12.36
N HIS A 199 9.42 -10.36 11.07
CA HIS A 199 8.87 -11.43 10.23
C HIS A 199 9.86 -11.99 9.21
N ARG A 200 9.56 -13.18 8.72
CA ARG A 200 10.15 -13.76 7.50
C ARG A 200 9.22 -13.54 6.30
N PHE A 201 9.79 -13.42 5.11
CA PHE A 201 9.08 -13.11 3.88
C PHE A 201 9.38 -14.11 2.77
N ASP A 202 8.38 -14.35 1.91
CA ASP A 202 8.46 -15.26 0.78
C ASP A 202 9.61 -14.85 -0.15
N PRO A 203 10.65 -15.68 -0.33
CA PRO A 203 11.83 -15.34 -1.12
C PRO A 203 11.55 -15.21 -2.61
N SER A 204 10.37 -15.63 -3.09
CA SER A 204 9.98 -15.51 -4.50
C SER A 204 9.41 -14.13 -4.88
N VAL A 205 9.23 -13.23 -3.92
CA VAL A 205 8.69 -11.88 -4.17
C VAL A 205 9.82 -10.90 -4.48
N GLU A 206 9.70 -10.19 -5.60
CA GLU A 206 10.55 -9.03 -5.90
C GLU A 206 10.03 -7.80 -5.14
N VAL A 207 10.88 -7.15 -4.34
CA VAL A 207 10.46 -6.04 -3.49
C VAL A 207 11.16 -4.75 -3.90
N GLU A 208 10.37 -3.72 -4.18
CA GLU A 208 10.84 -2.35 -4.27
C GLU A 208 10.42 -1.55 -3.04
N ILE A 209 11.39 -0.93 -2.36
CA ILE A 209 11.12 -0.01 -1.26
C ILE A 209 11.44 1.41 -1.74
N ALA A 210 10.41 2.24 -1.83
CA ALA A 210 10.54 3.63 -2.25
C ALA A 210 10.23 4.58 -1.09
N VAL A 211 10.92 5.71 -1.04
CA VAL A 211 10.68 6.80 -0.06
C VAL A 211 10.82 8.12 -0.80
N GLY A 212 9.98 9.12 -0.50
CA GLY A 212 10.23 10.48 -0.99
C GLY A 212 11.55 11.02 -0.45
N ALA A 213 12.38 11.64 -1.28
CA ALA A 213 13.67 12.18 -0.86
C ALA A 213 13.57 13.27 0.23
N GLU A 214 12.39 13.90 0.35
CA GLU A 214 12.09 14.95 1.33
C GLU A 214 11.23 14.43 2.51
N GLU A 215 11.14 13.11 2.70
CA GLU A 215 10.49 12.54 3.87
C GLU A 215 11.30 12.75 5.15
N THR A 216 10.64 12.60 6.31
CA THR A 216 11.30 12.75 7.59
C THR A 216 12.24 11.57 7.87
N PRO A 217 13.29 11.77 8.71
CA PRO A 217 14.31 10.75 8.95
C PRO A 217 13.81 9.34 9.32
N PRO A 218 12.74 9.16 10.15
CA PRO A 218 12.25 7.83 10.47
C PRO A 218 11.85 6.99 9.26
N PHE A 219 11.25 7.58 8.21
CA PHE A 219 10.86 6.83 7.01
C PHE A 219 12.08 6.31 6.25
N HIS A 220 13.12 7.15 6.10
CA HIS A 220 14.39 6.73 5.51
C HIS A 220 15.08 5.62 6.33
N SER A 221 15.19 5.81 7.65
CA SER A 221 15.85 4.82 8.52
C SER A 221 15.10 3.49 8.56
N GLN A 222 13.76 3.51 8.59
CA GLN A 222 12.97 2.29 8.56
C GLN A 222 13.07 1.58 7.20
N ALA A 223 13.01 2.32 6.09
CA ALA A 223 13.18 1.75 4.75
C ALA A 223 14.55 1.07 4.58
N GLU A 224 15.63 1.70 5.06
CA GLU A 224 16.97 1.12 5.04
C GLU A 224 17.05 -0.16 5.89
N ALA A 225 16.53 -0.10 7.13
CA ALA A 225 16.51 -1.24 8.04
C ALA A 225 15.74 -2.43 7.43
N PHE A 226 14.58 -2.16 6.83
CA PHE A 226 13.74 -3.20 6.24
C PHE A 226 14.37 -3.78 4.97
N ALA A 227 14.94 -2.96 4.10
CA ALA A 227 15.67 -3.45 2.93
C ALA A 227 16.83 -4.38 3.33
N LYS A 228 17.59 -4.01 4.37
CA LYS A 228 18.65 -4.86 4.91
C LYS A 228 18.10 -6.17 5.48
N HIS A 229 16.96 -6.12 6.16
CA HIS A 229 16.27 -7.29 6.70
C HIS A 229 15.86 -8.27 5.58
N LEU A 230 15.21 -7.77 4.54
CA LEU A 230 14.79 -8.58 3.39
C LEU A 230 15.99 -9.18 2.63
N ARG A 231 17.05 -8.40 2.38
CA ARG A 231 18.26 -8.92 1.72
C ARG A 231 18.95 -10.02 2.52
N LYS A 232 18.96 -9.92 3.86
CA LYS A 232 19.48 -10.99 4.73
C LYS A 232 18.68 -12.29 4.62
N GLN A 233 17.41 -12.21 4.24
CA GLN A 233 16.55 -13.36 4.00
C GLN A 233 16.68 -13.90 2.57
N GLY A 234 17.43 -13.23 1.69
CA GLY A 234 17.68 -13.66 0.31
C GLY A 234 16.70 -13.09 -0.72
N LEU A 235 15.84 -12.14 -0.36
CA LEU A 235 14.93 -11.49 -1.31
C LEU A 235 15.67 -10.58 -2.28
N ALA A 236 15.15 -10.47 -3.51
CA ALA A 236 15.54 -9.43 -4.46
C ALA A 236 14.93 -8.08 -4.05
N VAL A 237 15.77 -7.11 -3.70
CA VAL A 237 15.32 -5.82 -3.12
C VAL A 237 15.96 -4.62 -3.82
N SER A 238 15.15 -3.79 -4.47
CA SER A 238 15.52 -2.44 -4.92
C SER A 238 15.13 -1.39 -3.89
N GLN A 239 15.87 -0.28 -3.85
CA GLN A 239 15.56 0.87 -3.03
C GLN A 239 15.64 2.14 -3.86
N THR A 240 14.65 3.01 -3.72
CA THR A 240 14.54 4.25 -4.50
C THR A 240 14.24 5.42 -3.56
N ALA A 241 14.97 6.51 -3.72
CA ALA A 241 14.62 7.80 -3.12
C ALA A 241 14.05 8.69 -4.23
N LEU A 242 12.74 8.95 -4.18
CA LEU A 242 12.02 9.67 -5.23
C LEU A 242 12.36 11.17 -5.15
N SER A 243 13.00 11.69 -6.20
CA SER A 243 13.56 13.04 -6.18
C SER A 243 12.46 14.10 -6.12
N GLY A 244 12.62 15.11 -5.25
CA GLY A 244 11.65 16.20 -5.06
C GLY A 244 10.28 15.75 -4.52
N ALA A 245 10.17 14.51 -4.04
CA ALA A 245 8.95 13.99 -3.45
C ALA A 245 9.04 13.99 -1.93
N ASN A 246 7.96 14.44 -1.29
CA ASN A 246 7.70 14.26 0.14
C ASN A 246 6.70 13.10 0.35
N HIS A 247 6.32 12.85 1.59
CA HIS A 247 5.46 11.70 1.95
C HIS A 247 4.09 11.72 1.26
N MET A 248 3.56 12.90 0.92
CA MET A 248 2.25 13.05 0.30
C MET A 248 2.35 13.19 -1.22
N SER A 249 3.33 13.93 -1.75
CA SER A 249 3.50 14.01 -3.21
C SER A 249 3.92 12.66 -3.79
N SER A 250 4.75 11.87 -3.08
CA SER A 250 5.17 10.54 -3.55
C SER A 250 3.99 9.61 -3.82
N VAL A 251 2.98 9.58 -2.95
CA VAL A 251 1.79 8.74 -3.15
C VAL A 251 0.84 9.33 -4.18
N ARG A 252 0.65 10.65 -4.21
CA ARG A 252 -0.11 11.31 -5.28
C ARG A 252 0.46 10.93 -6.65
N ASP A 253 1.77 10.93 -6.77
CA ASP A 253 2.47 10.70 -8.03
C ASP A 253 2.27 9.27 -8.57
N LEU A 254 1.93 8.28 -7.74
CA LEU A 254 1.60 6.92 -8.21
C LEU A 254 0.54 6.89 -9.32
N GLY A 255 -0.44 7.80 -9.31
CA GLY A 255 -1.46 7.89 -10.38
C GLY A 255 -1.23 9.03 -11.37
N VAL A 256 -0.13 9.77 -11.27
CA VAL A 256 0.23 10.84 -12.20
C VAL A 256 1.24 10.32 -13.22
N SER A 257 0.80 10.16 -14.46
CA SER A 257 1.64 9.66 -15.56
C SER A 257 2.90 10.51 -15.76
N GLY A 258 4.04 9.84 -15.97
CA GLY A 258 5.33 10.48 -16.24
C GLY A 258 6.07 10.94 -14.98
N THR A 259 5.57 10.55 -13.80
CA THR A 259 6.32 10.68 -12.55
C THR A 259 7.11 9.41 -12.27
N GLU A 260 8.22 9.55 -11.54
CA GLU A 260 9.08 8.43 -11.12
C GLU A 260 8.24 7.37 -10.37
N ALA A 261 7.38 7.78 -9.43
CA ALA A 261 6.50 6.87 -8.69
C ALA A 261 5.57 6.05 -9.62
N SER A 262 4.95 6.70 -10.60
CA SER A 262 4.09 6.00 -11.57
C SER A 262 4.86 5.03 -12.46
N ASP A 263 6.11 5.35 -12.81
CA ASP A 263 6.97 4.52 -13.65
C ASP A 263 7.43 3.26 -12.90
N HIS A 264 7.79 3.39 -11.62
CA HIS A 264 8.09 2.24 -10.75
C HIS A 264 6.88 1.31 -10.59
N LEU A 265 5.69 1.87 -10.38
CA LEU A 265 4.46 1.08 -10.31
C LEU A 265 4.18 0.34 -11.62
N ALA A 266 4.29 1.02 -12.77
CA ALA A 266 4.08 0.40 -14.07
C ALA A 266 5.11 -0.70 -14.37
N LYS A 267 6.38 -0.47 -14.01
CA LYS A 267 7.45 -1.46 -14.15
C LYS A 267 7.18 -2.72 -13.32
N LEU A 268 6.74 -2.57 -12.07
CA LEU A 268 6.37 -3.69 -11.21
C LEU A 268 5.28 -4.55 -11.85
N ILE A 269 4.25 -3.92 -12.42
CA ILE A 269 3.11 -4.60 -13.04
C ILE A 269 3.50 -5.37 -14.31
N ALA A 270 4.56 -4.93 -15.00
CA ALA A 270 5.04 -5.56 -16.23
C ALA A 270 5.78 -6.90 -16.01
N THR A 271 6.04 -7.28 -14.75
CA THR A 271 6.64 -8.58 -14.38
C THR A 271 5.72 -9.77 -14.64
#